data_AF-A0A7V0Q686-F1
#
_entry.id   AF-A0A7V0Q686-F1
#
_cell.length_a   1.000
_cell.length_b   1.000
_cell.length_c   1.000
_cell.angle_alpha   90.00
_cell.angle_beta   90.00
_cell.angle_gamma   90.00
#
_symmetry.space_group_name_H-M   'P 1'
#
loop_
_entity.id
_entity.type
_entity.pdbx_description
1 polymer ?
#
loop_
_entity_poly.entity_id
_entity_poly.type
_entity_poly.pdbx_seq_one_letter_code
_entity_poly.pdbx_strand_id
1 'polypeptide(L)'
;MVFVAGLVLDDPDDVAFPSVAVALAVLAGIAASDAACCAALRKRPRAQSHAEATAVVGTINPNGKAMSRHLAELLGVKDESHYGLRLVTEAKARNLLRSAERLLELAESTVQRYG
;
A
#
# COMPACT_ATOMS: atom_id res chain seq x y z
N MET A 1 -6.65 8.21 2.72
CA MET A 1 -6.87 7.23 1.63
C MET A 1 -7.39 5.90 2.17
N VAL A 2 -6.76 5.28 3.17
CA VAL A 2 -7.24 4.03 3.78
C VAL A 2 -8.68 4.14 4.34
N PHE A 3 -8.98 5.23 5.07
CA PHE A 3 -10.33 5.50 5.56
C PHE A 3 -11.39 5.58 4.44
N VAL A 4 -11.05 6.21 3.31
CA VAL A 4 -11.94 6.32 2.14
C VAL A 4 -12.14 4.95 1.50
N ALA A 5 -11.09 4.12 1.43
CA ALA A 5 -11.20 2.75 0.93
C ALA A 5 -12.10 1.87 1.80
N GLY A 6 -12.08 2.07 3.13
CA GLY A 6 -13.01 1.40 4.06
C GLY A 6 -14.47 1.82 3.82
N LEU A 7 -14.74 3.13 3.73
CA LEU A 7 -16.08 3.64 3.43
C LEU A 7 -16.63 3.09 2.11
N VAL A 8 -15.78 2.96 1.08
CA VAL A 8 -16.16 2.39 -0.22
C VAL A 8 -16.51 0.89 -0.14
N LEU A 9 -15.89 0.14 0.78
CA LEU A 9 -16.21 -1.29 0.97
C LEU A 9 -17.45 -1.54 1.81
N ASP A 10 -17.83 -0.58 2.67
CA ASP A 10 -18.92 -0.75 3.63
C ASP A 10 -20.23 -0.09 3.16
N ASP A 11 -20.26 0.54 1.98
CA ASP A 11 -21.49 1.07 1.36
C ASP A 11 -22.34 -0.06 0.75
N PRO A 12 -23.53 -0.38 1.30
CA PRO A 12 -24.35 -1.50 0.85
C PRO A 12 -25.21 -1.20 -0.40
N ASP A 13 -25.39 0.08 -0.74
CA ASP A 13 -26.27 0.52 -1.84
C ASP A 13 -25.48 0.83 -3.12
N ASP A 14 -24.16 0.92 -3.02
CA ASP A 14 -23.30 1.24 -4.15
C ASP A 14 -22.65 -0.02 -4.71
N VAL A 15 -22.72 -0.21 -6.03
CA VAL A 15 -21.95 -1.23 -6.77
C VAL A 15 -20.45 -0.81 -6.80
N ALA A 16 -20.01 -0.07 -5.78
CA ALA A 16 -18.68 0.47 -5.63
C ALA A 16 -17.70 -0.69 -5.54
N PHE A 17 -17.06 -0.92 -6.68
CA PHE A 17 -16.31 -2.12 -6.94
C PHE A 17 -15.24 -2.30 -5.85
N PRO A 18 -15.08 -3.51 -5.27
CA PRO A 18 -13.93 -3.89 -4.43
C PRO A 18 -12.59 -3.48 -5.04
N SER A 19 -12.58 -3.29 -6.34
CA SER A 19 -11.50 -2.79 -7.15
C SER A 19 -11.13 -1.31 -6.94
N VAL A 20 -12.09 -0.43 -6.69
CA VAL A 20 -11.85 0.98 -6.31
C VAL A 20 -11.21 1.03 -4.93
N ALA A 21 -11.75 0.27 -3.97
CA ALA A 21 -11.17 0.16 -2.64
C ALA A 21 -9.73 -0.37 -2.68
N VAL A 22 -9.47 -1.39 -3.52
CA VAL A 22 -8.12 -1.89 -3.77
C VAL A 22 -7.23 -0.82 -4.40
N ALA A 23 -7.69 -0.10 -5.42
CA ALA A 23 -6.89 0.95 -6.05
C ALA A 23 -6.50 2.04 -5.02
N LEU A 24 -7.43 2.44 -4.15
CA LEU A 24 -7.16 3.38 -3.06
C LEU A 24 -6.19 2.81 -2.02
N ALA A 25 -6.31 1.54 -1.66
CA ALA A 25 -5.38 0.87 -0.74
C ALA A 25 -3.96 0.78 -1.32
N VAL A 26 -3.82 0.49 -2.62
CA VAL A 26 -2.53 0.47 -3.32
C VAL A 26 -1.89 1.85 -3.33
N LEU A 27 -2.64 2.90 -3.70
CA LEU A 27 -2.14 4.27 -3.68
C LEU A 27 -1.73 4.72 -2.28
N ALA A 28 -2.49 4.33 -1.25
CA ALA A 28 -2.14 4.60 0.14
C ALA A 28 -0.81 3.94 0.54
N GLY A 29 -0.61 2.67 0.17
CA GLY A 29 0.62 1.95 0.48
C GLY A 29 1.85 2.52 -0.22
N ILE A 30 1.71 2.95 -1.47
CA ILE A 30 2.79 3.64 -2.21
C ILE A 30 3.14 4.95 -1.50
N ALA A 31 2.15 5.79 -1.19
CA ALA A 31 2.37 7.07 -0.52
C ALA A 31 3.01 6.90 0.87
N ALA A 32 2.58 5.90 1.64
CA ALA A 32 3.18 5.57 2.94
C ALA A 32 4.65 5.15 2.81
N SER A 33 4.96 4.31 1.81
CA SER A 33 6.33 3.86 1.54
C SER A 33 7.24 5.01 1.11
N ASP A 34 6.74 5.91 0.25
CA ASP A 34 7.45 7.10 -0.18
C ASP A 34 7.76 8.02 1.01
N ALA A 35 6.80 8.24 1.91
CA ALA A 35 7.00 9.05 3.11
C ALA A 35 8.07 8.44 4.04
N ALA A 36 8.01 7.14 4.28
CA ALA A 36 9.00 6.42 5.09
C ALA A 36 10.41 6.50 4.48
N CYS A 37 10.53 6.32 3.15
CA CYS A 37 11.80 6.42 2.45
C CYS A 37 12.36 7.86 2.49
N CYS A 38 11.51 8.87 2.27
CA CYS A 38 11.92 10.27 2.35
C CYS A 38 12.46 10.61 3.75
N ALA A 39 11.77 10.18 4.81
CA ALA A 39 12.19 10.42 6.19
C ALA A 39 13.48 9.68 6.54
N ALA A 40 13.55 8.38 6.30
CA ALA A 40 14.65 7.54 6.77
C ALA A 40 15.92 7.63 5.91
N LEU A 41 15.78 7.77 4.58
CA LEU A 41 16.92 7.71 3.64
C LEU A 41 17.38 9.09 3.17
N ARG A 42 16.62 10.16 3.47
CA ARG A 42 16.79 11.54 2.96
C ARG A 42 16.99 11.62 1.44
N LYS A 43 16.53 10.60 0.72
CA LYS A 43 16.57 10.50 -0.74
C LYS A 43 15.18 10.06 -1.17
N ARG A 44 14.59 10.77 -2.12
CA ARG A 44 13.38 10.30 -2.79
C ARG A 44 13.79 9.20 -3.77
N PRO A 45 13.43 7.94 -3.57
CA PRO A 45 13.70 6.90 -4.55
C PRO A 45 12.89 7.24 -5.81
N ARG A 46 13.55 7.44 -6.95
CA ARG A 46 12.86 7.40 -8.26
C ARG A 46 12.82 5.94 -8.70
N ALA A 47 12.13 5.11 -7.92
CA ALA A 47 11.97 3.70 -8.29
C ALA A 47 11.22 3.62 -9.62
N GLN A 48 11.82 2.99 -10.63
CA GLN A 48 11.24 2.82 -11.97
C GLN A 48 10.41 1.55 -12.08
N SER A 49 10.47 0.66 -11.07
CA SER A 49 9.71 -0.58 -11.00
C SER A 49 9.13 -0.84 -9.60
N HIS A 50 8.06 -1.63 -9.54
CA HIS A 50 7.49 -2.11 -8.27
C HIS A 50 8.52 -2.88 -7.42
N ALA A 51 9.37 -3.69 -8.06
CA ALA A 51 10.43 -4.46 -7.40
C ALA A 51 11.50 -3.56 -6.77
N GLU A 52 11.85 -2.46 -7.44
CA GLU A 52 12.77 -1.48 -6.89
C GLU A 52 12.16 -0.75 -5.68
N ALA A 53 10.86 -0.42 -5.72
CA ALA A 53 10.18 0.22 -4.60
C ALA A 53 10.17 -0.67 -3.35
N THR A 54 9.86 -1.97 -3.49
CA THR A 54 9.88 -2.92 -2.37
C THR A 54 11.28 -3.19 -1.84
N ALA A 55 12.30 -3.20 -2.70
CA ALA A 55 13.70 -3.33 -2.29
C ALA A 55 14.15 -2.11 -1.47
N VAL A 56 13.88 -0.89 -1.94
CA VAL A 56 14.31 0.34 -1.27
C VAL A 56 13.66 0.48 0.11
N VAL A 57 12.34 0.32 0.22
CA VAL A 57 11.66 0.38 1.53
C VAL A 57 12.15 -0.71 2.48
N GLY A 58 12.59 -1.86 1.93
CA GLY A 58 13.19 -2.97 2.68
C GLY A 58 14.48 -2.62 3.41
N THR A 59 15.18 -1.57 3.01
CA THR A 59 16.45 -1.14 3.62
C THR A 59 16.28 -0.31 4.90
N ILE A 60 15.05 0.14 5.19
CA ILE A 60 14.76 0.98 6.36
C ILE A 60 14.79 0.12 7.63
N ASN A 61 15.56 0.52 8.64
CA ASN A 61 15.56 -0.17 9.94
C ASN A 61 14.68 0.57 10.97
N PRO A 62 13.95 -0.16 11.85
CA PRO A 62 13.82 -1.62 11.92
C PRO A 62 12.67 -2.19 11.06
N ASN A 63 11.77 -1.34 10.55
CA ASN A 63 10.47 -1.76 10.02
C ASN A 63 10.47 -2.14 8.53
N GLY A 64 11.57 -1.92 7.81
CA GLY A 64 11.64 -2.01 6.34
C GLY A 64 11.23 -3.36 5.77
N LYS A 65 11.64 -4.47 6.41
CA LYS A 65 11.26 -5.81 5.95
C LYS A 65 9.74 -6.03 6.00
N ALA A 66 9.09 -5.56 7.07
CA ALA A 66 7.63 -5.65 7.20
C ALA A 66 6.93 -4.73 6.18
N MET A 67 7.42 -3.50 6.03
CA MET A 67 6.89 -2.55 5.03
C MET A 67 7.00 -3.09 3.60
N SER A 68 8.16 -3.65 3.25
CA SER A 68 8.42 -4.27 1.95
C SER A 68 7.44 -5.40 1.63
N ARG A 69 7.14 -6.26 2.62
CA ARG A 69 6.15 -7.34 2.47
C ARG A 69 4.74 -6.80 2.18
N HIS A 70 4.28 -5.81 2.95
CA HIS A 70 2.94 -5.23 2.76
C HIS A 70 2.85 -4.48 1.42
N LEU A 71 3.89 -3.74 1.04
CA LEU A 71 3.95 -3.07 -0.25
C LEU A 71 3.94 -4.09 -1.42
N ALA A 72 4.69 -5.18 -1.31
CA ALA A 72 4.69 -6.23 -2.34
C ALA A 72 3.31 -6.87 -2.52
N GLU A 73 2.58 -7.11 -1.42
CA GLU A 73 1.21 -7.64 -1.47
C GLU A 73 0.26 -6.69 -2.21
N LEU A 74 0.37 -5.39 -1.95
CA LEU A 74 -0.44 -4.36 -2.62
C LEU A 74 -0.10 -4.25 -4.11
N LEU A 75 1.18 -4.22 -4.46
CA LEU A 75 1.63 -4.08 -5.85
C LEU A 75 1.37 -5.33 -6.69
N GLY A 76 1.40 -6.52 -6.09
CA GLY A 76 1.13 -7.79 -6.79
C GLY A 76 -0.26 -7.87 -7.41
N VAL A 77 -1.24 -7.14 -6.85
CA VAL A 77 -2.60 -7.07 -7.39
C VAL A 77 -2.65 -6.33 -8.74
N LYS A 78 -1.69 -5.44 -8.99
CA LYS A 78 -1.57 -4.72 -10.26
C LYS A 78 -1.00 -5.63 -11.36
N ASP A 79 -0.13 -6.56 -11.01
CA ASP A 79 0.51 -7.50 -11.94
C ASP A 79 -0.37 -8.73 -12.25
N GLU A 80 -1.17 -9.21 -11.29
CA GLU A 80 -2.20 -10.24 -11.52
C GLU A 80 -3.32 -9.75 -12.46
N SER A 81 -3.40 -8.43 -12.70
CA SER A 81 -4.50 -7.77 -13.40
C SER A 81 -4.23 -7.43 -14.86
N HIS A 82 -3.41 -8.20 -15.59
CA HIS A 82 -3.22 -7.98 -17.04
C HIS A 82 -4.54 -7.80 -17.82
N TYR A 83 -5.71 -8.22 -17.29
CA TYR A 83 -7.05 -7.78 -17.74
C TYR A 83 -8.04 -7.44 -16.60
N GLY A 84 -7.62 -6.56 -15.69
CA GLY A 84 -8.55 -5.71 -14.94
C GLY A 84 -8.85 -6.13 -13.51
N LEU A 85 -8.95 -5.10 -12.70
CA LEU A 85 -9.65 -4.92 -11.42
C LEU A 85 -11.09 -5.51 -11.36
N ARG A 86 -11.53 -6.29 -12.35
CA ARG A 86 -12.90 -6.78 -12.56
C ARG A 86 -13.27 -8.01 -11.72
N LEU A 87 -12.29 -8.67 -11.09
CA LEU A 87 -12.49 -9.93 -10.33
C LEU A 87 -11.88 -9.90 -8.92
N VAL A 88 -11.68 -8.72 -8.34
CA VAL A 88 -11.26 -8.63 -6.93
C VAL A 88 -12.46 -9.00 -6.05
N THR A 89 -12.33 -10.08 -5.27
CA THR A 89 -13.34 -10.43 -4.26
C THR A 89 -13.29 -9.45 -3.09
N GLU A 90 -14.43 -9.26 -2.42
CA GLU A 90 -14.49 -8.43 -1.21
C GLU A 90 -13.47 -8.89 -0.15
N ALA A 91 -13.33 -10.21 0.04
CA ALA A 91 -12.34 -10.77 0.96
C ALA A 91 -10.90 -10.36 0.60
N LYS A 92 -10.53 -10.40 -0.68
CA LYS A 92 -9.22 -9.93 -1.14
C LYS A 92 -9.07 -8.43 -0.94
N ALA A 93 -10.10 -7.63 -1.21
CA ALA A 93 -10.09 -6.19 -0.97
C ALA A 93 -9.90 -5.85 0.51
N ARG A 94 -10.62 -6.53 1.42
CA ARG A 94 -10.44 -6.37 2.87
C ARG A 94 -9.04 -6.78 3.33
N ASN A 95 -8.46 -7.85 2.77
CA ASN A 95 -7.09 -8.25 3.08
C ASN A 95 -6.08 -7.16 2.68
N LEU A 96 -6.24 -6.60 1.48
CA LEU A 96 -5.36 -5.55 0.96
C LEU A 96 -5.52 -4.25 1.74
N LEU A 97 -6.75 -3.90 2.15
CA LEU A 97 -6.99 -2.76 3.03
C LEU A 97 -6.23 -2.91 4.34
N ARG A 98 -6.31 -4.08 4.99
CA ARG A 98 -5.53 -4.36 6.21
C ARG A 98 -4.03 -4.30 5.97
N SER A 99 -3.55 -4.76 4.81
CA SER A 99 -2.13 -4.65 4.46
C SER A 99 -1.69 -3.19 4.33
N ALA A 100 -2.52 -2.34 3.71
CA ALA A 100 -2.29 -0.90 3.61
C ALA A 100 -2.33 -0.19 4.98
N GLU A 101 -3.25 -0.57 5.88
CA GLU A 101 -3.30 -0.08 7.27
C GLU A 101 -1.99 -0.37 8.01
N ARG A 102 -1.54 -1.63 7.98
CA ARG A 102 -0.27 -2.02 8.62
C ARG A 102 0.93 -1.29 8.04
N LEU A 103 0.96 -1.09 6.72
CA LEU A 103 2.02 -0.34 6.09
C LEU A 103 2.02 1.14 6.52
N LEU A 104 0.83 1.74 6.66
CA LEU A 104 0.70 3.11 7.14
C LEU A 104 1.18 3.26 8.59
N GLU A 105 0.77 2.37 9.50
CA GLU A 105 1.24 2.36 10.90
C GLU A 105 2.78 2.28 10.99
N LEU A 106 3.40 1.41 10.18
CA LEU A 106 4.85 1.25 10.13
C LEU A 106 5.55 2.48 9.53
N ALA A 107 4.95 3.11 8.52
CA ALA A 107 5.47 4.32 7.92
C ALA A 107 5.38 5.51 8.88
N GLU A 108 4.25 5.68 9.59
CA GLU A 108 4.08 6.72 10.61
C GLU A 108 5.11 6.61 11.73
N SER A 109 5.31 5.39 12.26
CA SER A 109 6.35 5.17 13.28
C SER A 109 7.77 5.43 12.75
N THR A 110 8.03 5.17 11.47
CA THR A 110 9.31 5.49 10.83
C THR A 110 9.48 7.00 10.69
N VAL A 111 8.45 7.71 10.21
CA VAL A 111 8.48 9.16 10.05
C VAL A 111 8.69 9.84 11.39
N GLN A 112 7.99 9.42 12.45
CA GLN A 112 8.18 9.97 13.81
C GLN A 112 9.59 9.72 14.37
N ARG A 113 10.28 8.67 13.91
CA ARG A 113 11.63 8.34 14.35
C ARG A 113 12.71 9.19 13.66
N TYR A 114 12.47 9.63 12.43
CA TYR A 114 13.48 10.26 11.58
C TYR A 114 13.17 11.70 11.14
N GLY A 115 11.93 12.17 11.35
CA GLY A 115 11.50 13.56 11.15
C GLY A 115 11.66 14.38 12.42
#